data_AF-A0A229NU94-F1
#
_entry.id   AF-A0A229NU94-F1
#
_cell.length_a   1.000
_cell.length_b   1.000
_cell.length_c   1.000
_cell.angle_alpha   90.00
_cell.angle_beta   90.00
_cell.angle_gamma   90.00
#
_symmetry.space_group_name_H-M   'P 1'
#
loop_
_entity.id
_entity.type
_entity.pdbx_description
1 polymer ?
#
loop_
_entity_poly.entity_id
_entity_poly.type
_entity_poly.pdbx_seq_one_letter_code
_entity_poly.pdbx_strand_id
1 'polypeptide(L)'
;MRLRKSALIVAGLSALVIFGVLVNKPATRLPLQETKSKSDLFQATSNKSQMPSVIVRDRESIDKTLKVQEKKAVSLELQVKEQIRLLEANMNQSSQLNIALNLVQSMRNDLPPNATNDTVVKPNQELTNALIAAGLPVQEPKNKAELDALNQLITSNIQTSSSSMQNVNLKMQTAMKQWNDAVKFVNELMKTRKSINESLTP
;
A
#
# COMPACT_ATOMS: atom_id res chain seq x y z
N MET A 1 7.21 24.06 -29.96
CA MET A 1 8.38 23.44 -29.32
C MET A 1 8.18 23.36 -27.79
N ARG A 2 7.42 22.38 -27.25
CA ARG A 2 7.22 22.16 -25.79
C ARG A 2 6.86 20.71 -25.42
N LEU A 3 7.61 19.71 -25.90
CA LEU A 3 7.39 18.27 -25.59
C LEU A 3 8.51 17.64 -24.75
N ARG A 4 9.53 18.40 -24.34
CA ARG A 4 10.72 17.86 -23.66
C ARG A 4 10.63 17.77 -22.13
N LYS A 5 9.55 18.26 -21.51
CA LYS A 5 9.45 18.32 -20.03
C LYS A 5 8.70 17.14 -19.40
N SER A 6 7.88 16.41 -20.17
CA SER A 6 7.03 15.35 -19.62
C SER A 6 7.74 14.00 -19.47
N ALA A 7 8.74 13.72 -20.32
CA ALA A 7 9.48 12.45 -20.28
C ALA A 7 10.45 12.33 -19.10
N LEU A 8 10.91 13.46 -18.55
CA LEU A 8 11.84 13.46 -17.41
C LEU A 8 11.16 13.09 -16.09
N ILE A 9 9.83 13.19 -16.01
CA ILE A 9 9.07 12.91 -14.79
C ILE A 9 8.83 11.40 -14.61
N VAL A 10 8.77 10.63 -15.71
CA VAL A 10 8.46 9.19 -15.68
C VAL A 10 9.67 8.31 -15.29
N ALA A 11 10.90 8.83 -15.44
CA ALA A 11 12.12 8.09 -15.11
C ALA A 11 12.64 8.32 -13.67
N GLY A 12 12.18 9.38 -12.98
CA GLY A 12 12.75 9.80 -11.70
C GLY A 12 12.20 9.08 -10.46
N LEU A 13 11.02 8.47 -10.54
CA LEU A 13 10.31 7.92 -9.36
C LEU A 13 10.43 6.39 -9.19
N SER A 14 10.92 5.67 -10.20
CA SER A 14 11.01 4.21 -10.19
C SER A 14 12.18 3.64 -9.37
N ALA A 15 13.17 4.46 -8.99
CA ALA A 15 14.39 3.97 -8.36
C ALA A 15 14.43 4.05 -6.82
N LEU A 16 13.64 4.92 -6.17
CA LEU A 16 13.90 5.24 -4.75
C LEU A 16 12.96 4.61 -3.71
N VAL A 17 11.76 4.14 -4.08
CA VAL A 17 10.76 3.73 -3.07
C VAL A 17 10.74 2.22 -2.81
N ILE A 18 11.23 1.39 -3.74
CA ILE A 18 11.07 -0.07 -3.66
C ILE A 18 12.15 -0.76 -2.80
N PHE A 19 13.33 -0.16 -2.59
CA PHE A 19 14.39 -0.79 -1.79
C PHE A 19 14.46 -0.37 -0.31
N GLY A 20 13.82 0.74 0.09
CA GLY A 20 13.93 1.27 1.46
C GLY A 20 12.99 0.65 2.49
N VAL A 21 11.83 0.15 2.08
CA VAL A 21 10.77 -0.29 3.03
C VAL A 21 10.89 -1.77 3.41
N LEU A 22 11.73 -2.57 2.72
CA LEU A 22 11.80 -4.02 2.93
C LEU A 22 13.12 -4.57 3.55
N VAL A 23 14.14 -3.74 3.85
CA VAL A 23 15.49 -4.26 4.21
C VAL A 23 15.96 -3.86 5.61
N ASN A 24 15.09 -3.49 6.55
CA ASN A 24 15.58 -3.19 7.91
C ASN A 24 14.73 -3.78 9.05
N LYS A 25 14.68 -5.12 9.11
CA LYS A 25 14.49 -5.83 10.39
C LYS A 25 15.55 -6.93 10.53
N PRO A 26 16.35 -6.93 11.62
CA PRO A 26 17.36 -7.96 11.84
C PRO A 26 16.71 -9.31 12.16
N ALA A 27 17.40 -10.37 11.72
CA ALA A 27 16.97 -11.76 11.76
C ALA A 27 16.62 -12.25 13.16
N THR A 28 15.44 -12.83 13.32
CA THR A 28 15.16 -13.82 14.37
C THR A 28 14.79 -15.12 13.66
N ARG A 29 15.74 -16.05 13.62
CA ARG A 29 15.55 -17.44 13.14
C ARG A 29 14.63 -18.18 14.11
N LEU A 30 13.75 -19.04 13.58
CA LEU A 30 13.32 -20.36 14.10
C LEU A 30 12.43 -21.03 12.99
N PRO A 31 12.27 -22.36 12.99
CA PRO A 31 12.71 -23.23 11.90
C PRO A 31 11.64 -23.60 10.86
N LEU A 32 12.13 -24.08 9.70
CA LEU A 32 11.38 -24.76 8.64
C LEU A 32 10.47 -25.86 9.20
N GLN A 33 9.19 -25.79 8.88
CA GLN A 33 8.38 -26.98 8.62
C GLN A 33 7.77 -26.87 7.23
N GLU A 34 8.25 -27.72 6.34
CA GLU A 34 7.56 -28.08 5.11
C GLU A 34 6.20 -28.67 5.46
N THR A 35 5.12 -28.01 5.05
CA THR A 35 3.87 -28.73 4.78
C THR A 35 3.41 -28.38 3.37
N LYS A 36 3.68 -29.36 2.51
CA LYS A 36 3.19 -29.52 1.16
C LYS A 36 1.66 -29.61 1.22
N SER A 37 0.95 -28.53 0.88
CA SER A 37 -0.49 -28.58 0.62
C SER A 37 -0.77 -28.17 -0.82
N LYS A 38 -1.06 -29.19 -1.63
CA LYS A 38 -1.69 -29.04 -2.95
C LYS A 38 -3.09 -28.47 -2.72
N SER A 39 -3.35 -27.29 -3.25
CA SER A 39 -4.71 -26.90 -3.60
C SER A 39 -4.70 -26.22 -4.96
N ASP A 40 -5.22 -26.94 -5.94
CA ASP A 40 -5.67 -26.43 -7.21
C ASP A 40 -6.73 -25.36 -6.97
N LEU A 41 -6.40 -24.09 -7.18
CA LEU A 41 -7.41 -23.10 -7.54
C LEU A 41 -6.76 -21.98 -8.34
N PHE A 42 -7.23 -21.86 -9.59
CA PHE A 42 -6.76 -20.98 -10.65
C PHE A 42 -5.48 -21.45 -11.37
N GLN A 43 -5.68 -22.44 -12.24
CA GLN A 43 -5.08 -22.38 -13.57
C GLN A 43 -5.43 -21.01 -14.15
N ALA A 44 -4.54 -20.04 -13.99
CA ALA A 44 -4.46 -18.93 -14.91
C ALA A 44 -4.20 -19.58 -16.26
N THR A 45 -5.25 -19.70 -17.07
CA THR A 45 -5.11 -19.95 -18.50
C THR A 45 -3.98 -19.03 -18.95
N SER A 46 -2.90 -19.66 -19.41
CA SER A 46 -1.84 -19.01 -20.15
C SER A 46 -2.40 -18.57 -21.49
N ASN A 47 -3.40 -17.68 -21.45
CA ASN A 47 -3.50 -16.67 -22.46
C ASN A 47 -2.23 -15.87 -22.30
N LYS A 48 -1.20 -16.28 -23.07
CA LYS A 48 -0.29 -15.38 -23.76
C LYS A 48 -0.95 -14.02 -23.71
N SER A 49 -0.44 -13.14 -22.85
CA SER A 49 -0.68 -11.72 -22.98
C SER A 49 -0.14 -11.38 -24.35
N GLN A 50 -0.96 -11.58 -25.38
CA GLN A 50 -0.88 -10.89 -26.63
C GLN A 50 -1.02 -9.44 -26.19
N MET A 51 0.12 -8.83 -25.87
CA MET A 51 0.29 -7.42 -26.12
C MET A 51 -0.29 -7.25 -27.53
N PRO A 52 -1.30 -6.37 -27.72
CA PRO A 52 -1.78 -6.11 -29.05
C PRO A 52 -0.56 -5.73 -29.87
N SER A 53 -0.17 -6.64 -30.77
CA SER A 53 0.84 -6.37 -31.78
C SER A 53 0.18 -5.36 -32.69
N VAL A 54 0.31 -4.09 -32.33
CA VAL A 54 -0.10 -3.03 -33.23
C VAL A 54 0.96 -3.04 -34.31
N ILE A 55 0.64 -3.65 -35.45
CA ILE A 55 1.36 -3.44 -36.70
C ILE A 55 1.10 -1.96 -37.05
N VAL A 56 1.86 -1.05 -36.43
CA VAL A 56 1.79 0.38 -36.71
C VAL A 56 2.75 0.67 -37.85
N ARG A 57 2.23 0.90 -39.06
CA ARG A 57 3.06 1.16 -40.24
C ARG A 57 3.42 2.65 -40.43
N ASP A 58 2.79 3.57 -39.69
CA ASP A 58 2.91 5.01 -39.98
C ASP A 58 3.21 5.84 -38.71
N ARG A 59 4.03 6.89 -38.85
CA ARG A 59 4.47 7.76 -37.73
C ARG A 59 3.30 8.40 -36.95
N GLU A 60 2.23 8.78 -37.63
CA GLU A 60 1.06 9.42 -37.02
C GLU A 60 0.27 8.46 -36.11
N SER A 61 0.18 7.18 -36.50
CA SER A 61 -0.50 6.17 -35.69
C SER A 61 0.33 5.77 -34.45
N ILE A 62 1.67 5.85 -34.52
CA ILE A 62 2.53 5.72 -33.33
C ILE A 62 2.32 6.90 -32.39
N ASP A 63 2.32 8.14 -32.90
CA ASP A 63 2.15 9.34 -32.07
C ASP A 63 0.78 9.37 -31.38
N LYS A 64 -0.29 8.93 -32.06
CA LYS A 64 -1.63 8.76 -31.46
C LYS A 64 -1.63 7.70 -30.36
N THR A 65 -1.03 6.53 -30.63
CA THR A 65 -0.95 5.43 -29.65
C THR A 65 -0.14 5.85 -28.42
N LEU A 66 0.99 6.52 -28.63
CA LEU A 66 1.86 7.01 -27.57
C LEU A 66 1.13 7.99 -26.65
N LYS A 67 0.39 8.95 -27.21
CA LYS A 67 -0.41 9.91 -26.41
C LYS A 67 -1.48 9.22 -25.55
N VAL A 68 -2.14 8.18 -26.06
CA VAL A 68 -3.14 7.42 -25.30
C VAL A 68 -2.48 6.65 -24.16
N GLN A 69 -1.34 6.02 -24.43
CA GLN A 69 -0.62 5.22 -23.44
C GLN A 69 0.07 6.07 -22.37
N GLU A 70 0.59 7.26 -22.73
CA GLU A 70 1.10 8.24 -21.77
C GLU A 70 0.01 8.67 -20.78
N LYS A 71 -1.20 8.99 -21.27
CA LYS A 71 -2.33 9.33 -20.39
C LYS A 71 -2.69 8.18 -19.45
N LYS A 72 -2.68 6.95 -19.96
CA LYS A 72 -2.94 5.75 -19.15
C LYS A 72 -1.86 5.56 -18.08
N ALA A 73 -0.59 5.72 -18.44
CA ALA A 73 0.54 5.61 -17.51
C ALA A 73 0.45 6.66 -16.39
N VAL A 74 0.14 7.93 -16.73
CA VAL A 74 -0.07 9.00 -15.75
C VAL A 74 -1.24 8.69 -14.80
N SER A 75 -2.35 8.17 -15.34
CA SER A 75 -3.49 7.77 -14.50
C SER A 75 -3.12 6.63 -13.54
N LEU A 76 -2.34 5.65 -13.99
CA LEU A 76 -1.87 4.55 -13.15
C LEU A 76 -0.87 5.04 -12.10
N GLU A 77 -0.01 6.00 -12.44
CA GLU A 77 0.91 6.63 -11.48
C GLU A 77 0.15 7.31 -10.34
N LEU A 78 -0.91 8.06 -10.66
CA LEU A 78 -1.77 8.70 -9.66
C LEU A 78 -2.44 7.65 -8.74
N GLN A 79 -2.90 6.53 -9.31
CA GLN A 79 -3.46 5.43 -8.52
C GLN A 79 -2.40 4.83 -7.57
N VAL A 80 -1.18 4.59 -8.04
CA VAL A 80 -0.08 4.06 -7.20
C VAL A 80 0.23 5.04 -6.06
N LYS A 81 0.35 6.34 -6.34
CA LYS A 81 0.60 7.37 -5.32
C LYS A 81 -0.50 7.40 -4.26
N GLU A 82 -1.76 7.29 -4.67
CA GLU A 82 -2.87 7.24 -3.73
C GLU A 82 -2.85 5.97 -2.87
N GLN A 83 -2.53 4.80 -3.44
CA GLN A 83 -2.39 3.58 -2.64
C GLN A 83 -1.24 3.66 -1.63
N ILE A 84 -0.12 4.31 -1.98
CA ILE A 84 1.00 4.56 -1.04
C ILE A 84 0.52 5.45 0.11
N ARG A 85 -0.18 6.55 -0.19
CA ARG A 85 -0.73 7.46 0.82
C ARG A 85 -1.69 6.74 1.77
N LEU A 86 -2.55 5.87 1.23
CA LEU A 86 -3.48 5.06 2.04
C LEU A 86 -2.74 4.03 2.90
N LEU A 87 -1.67 3.43 2.38
CA LEU A 87 -0.83 2.50 3.13
C LEU A 87 -0.15 3.20 4.31
N GLU A 88 0.46 4.36 4.08
CA GLU A 88 1.10 5.18 5.13
C GLU A 88 0.09 5.62 6.19
N ALA A 89 -1.10 6.06 5.79
CA ALA A 89 -2.18 6.44 6.71
C ALA A 89 -2.60 5.25 7.59
N ASN A 90 -2.81 4.07 6.98
CA ASN A 90 -3.13 2.86 7.73
C ASN A 90 -1.99 2.45 8.67
N MET A 91 -0.73 2.56 8.24
CA MET A 91 0.45 2.25 9.07
C MET A 91 0.52 3.14 10.30
N ASN A 92 0.32 4.45 10.10
CA ASN A 92 0.28 5.40 11.19
C ASN A 92 -0.88 5.09 12.15
N GLN A 93 -2.09 4.85 11.63
CA GLN A 93 -3.24 4.49 12.44
C GLN A 93 -3.00 3.22 13.27
N SER A 94 -2.47 2.16 12.65
CA SER A 94 -2.13 0.92 13.35
C SER A 94 -1.08 1.13 14.44
N SER A 95 -0.06 1.96 14.19
CA SER A 95 0.91 2.30 15.23
C SER A 95 0.25 2.99 16.42
N GLN A 96 -0.66 3.94 16.18
CA GLN A 96 -1.39 4.63 17.25
C GLN A 96 -2.33 3.70 18.01
N LEU A 97 -3.01 2.79 17.31
CA LEU A 97 -3.84 1.76 17.94
C LEU A 97 -3.03 0.82 18.85
N ASN A 98 -1.81 0.45 18.44
CA ASN A 98 -0.92 -0.38 19.28
C ASN A 98 -0.43 0.39 20.52
N ILE A 99 -0.13 1.69 20.39
CA ILE A 99 0.18 2.54 21.54
C ILE A 99 -0.99 2.59 22.51
N ALA A 100 -2.21 2.84 22.01
CA ALA A 100 -3.42 2.86 22.81
C ALA A 100 -3.67 1.51 23.50
N LEU A 101 -3.45 0.39 22.80
CA LEU A 101 -3.60 -0.95 23.36
C LEU A 101 -2.63 -1.18 24.53
N ASN A 102 -1.35 -0.82 24.36
CA ASN A 102 -0.35 -0.98 25.41
C ASN A 102 -0.67 -0.14 26.65
N LEU A 103 -1.17 1.09 26.45
CA LEU A 103 -1.60 1.95 27.56
C LEU A 103 -2.80 1.36 28.29
N VAL A 104 -3.80 0.86 27.57
CA VAL A 104 -4.96 0.18 28.17
C VAL A 104 -4.52 -1.07 28.95
N GLN A 105 -3.59 -1.86 28.41
CA GLN A 105 -3.05 -3.03 29.11
C GLN A 105 -2.28 -2.65 30.37
N SER A 106 -1.47 -1.59 30.33
CA SER A 106 -0.79 -1.05 31.52
C SER A 106 -1.80 -0.63 32.58
N MET A 107 -2.82 0.13 32.19
CA MET A 107 -3.88 0.57 33.11
C MET A 107 -4.64 -0.60 33.72
N ARG A 108 -4.84 -1.71 32.99
CA ARG A 108 -5.43 -2.94 33.53
C ARG A 108 -4.52 -3.63 34.52
N ASN A 109 -3.20 -3.64 34.28
CA ASN A 109 -2.23 -4.25 35.18
C ASN A 109 -2.05 -3.43 36.48
N ASP A 110 -2.34 -2.13 36.43
CA ASP A 110 -2.33 -1.24 37.60
C ASP A 110 -3.59 -1.41 38.47
N LEU A 111 -4.62 -2.13 37.99
CA LEU A 111 -5.79 -2.45 38.80
C LEU A 111 -5.48 -3.54 39.83
N PRO A 112 -6.10 -3.49 41.01
CA PRO A 112 -5.94 -4.54 42.00
C PRO A 112 -6.42 -5.90 41.44
N PRO A 113 -5.80 -7.03 41.84
CA PRO A 113 -6.09 -8.36 41.28
C PRO A 113 -7.53 -8.83 41.48
N ASN A 114 -8.26 -8.23 42.42
CA ASN A 114 -9.67 -8.47 42.72
C ASN A 114 -10.58 -7.31 42.26
N ALA A 115 -10.14 -6.50 41.29
CA ALA A 115 -10.92 -5.41 40.73
C ALA A 115 -12.25 -5.90 40.14
N THR A 116 -13.35 -5.38 40.68
CA THR A 116 -14.69 -5.54 40.09
C THR A 116 -14.87 -4.60 38.89
N ASN A 117 -15.93 -4.79 38.13
CA ASN A 117 -16.24 -3.98 36.96
C ASN A 117 -16.38 -2.47 37.25
N ASP A 118 -16.81 -2.12 38.47
CA ASP A 118 -16.99 -0.73 38.91
C ASP A 118 -15.71 -0.11 39.49
N THR A 119 -14.60 -0.86 39.50
CA THR A 119 -13.32 -0.35 40.00
C THR A 119 -12.91 0.88 39.19
N VAL A 120 -12.73 2.00 39.88
CA VAL A 120 -12.39 3.28 39.26
C VAL A 120 -11.03 3.19 38.58
N VAL A 121 -11.00 3.63 37.33
CA VAL A 121 -9.78 3.73 36.52
C VAL A 121 -9.34 5.18 36.50
N LYS A 122 -8.03 5.43 36.69
CA LYS A 122 -7.49 6.78 36.64
C LYS A 122 -7.44 7.29 35.20
N PRO A 123 -7.78 8.56 34.93
CA PRO A 123 -7.57 9.20 33.64
C PRO A 123 -6.14 9.04 33.14
N ASN A 124 -5.97 8.88 31.83
CA ASN A 124 -4.67 8.80 31.19
C ASN A 124 -4.66 9.68 29.93
N GLN A 125 -3.97 10.82 30.03
CA GLN A 125 -3.88 11.77 28.92
C GLN A 125 -3.16 11.20 27.70
N GLU A 126 -2.18 10.31 27.89
CA GLU A 126 -1.49 9.66 26.77
C GLU A 126 -2.43 8.73 26.01
N LEU A 127 -3.33 8.04 26.72
CA LEU A 127 -4.36 7.21 26.10
C LEU A 127 -5.29 8.08 25.26
N THR A 128 -5.77 9.20 25.83
CA THR A 128 -6.62 10.18 25.12
C THR A 128 -5.94 10.68 23.85
N ASN A 129 -4.67 11.05 23.91
CA ASN A 129 -3.90 11.49 22.75
C ASN A 129 -3.74 10.37 21.69
N ALA A 130 -3.48 9.13 22.12
CA ALA A 130 -3.35 7.98 21.23
C ALA A 130 -4.68 7.64 20.54
N LEU A 131 -5.81 7.73 21.24
CA LEU A 131 -7.14 7.51 20.68
C LEU A 131 -7.49 8.58 19.62
N ILE A 132 -7.19 9.85 19.90
CA ILE A 132 -7.35 10.95 18.93
C ILE A 132 -6.52 10.67 17.68
N ALA A 133 -5.24 10.35 17.86
CA ALA A 133 -4.31 10.09 16.76
C ALA A 133 -4.70 8.83 15.95
N ALA A 134 -5.34 7.85 16.59
CA ALA A 134 -5.90 6.66 15.93
C ALA A 134 -7.26 6.90 15.25
N GLY A 135 -7.85 8.10 15.40
CA GLY A 135 -9.18 8.43 14.87
C GLY A 135 -10.33 7.71 15.59
N LEU A 136 -10.11 7.27 16.84
CA LEU A 136 -11.13 6.66 17.67
C LEU A 136 -11.88 7.72 18.50
N PRO A 137 -13.17 7.49 18.82
CA PRO A 137 -13.91 8.37 19.71
C PRO A 137 -13.22 8.45 21.07
N VAL A 138 -13.04 9.69 21.55
CA VAL A 138 -12.37 9.98 22.81
C VAL A 138 -13.37 9.83 23.94
N GLN A 139 -13.41 8.64 24.53
CA GLN A 139 -14.09 8.43 25.79
C GLN A 139 -13.10 7.78 26.75
N GLU A 140 -12.64 8.56 27.74
CA GLU A 140 -11.77 8.02 28.77
C GLU A 140 -12.53 7.00 29.61
N PRO A 141 -11.97 5.80 29.82
CA PRO A 141 -12.61 4.77 30.61
C PRO A 141 -12.62 5.16 32.09
N LYS A 142 -13.80 5.21 32.69
CA LYS A 142 -13.99 5.59 34.10
C LYS A 142 -13.87 4.41 35.05
N ASN A 143 -14.12 3.21 34.56
CA ASN A 143 -14.14 1.99 35.34
C ASN A 143 -13.55 0.82 34.53
N LYS A 144 -13.32 -0.31 35.20
CA LYS A 144 -12.75 -1.51 34.59
C LYS A 144 -13.60 -2.02 33.42
N ALA A 145 -14.93 -1.98 33.51
CA ALA A 145 -15.80 -2.43 32.42
C ALA A 145 -15.62 -1.60 31.15
N GLU A 146 -15.55 -0.27 31.27
CA GLU A 146 -15.28 0.64 30.16
C GLU A 146 -13.86 0.45 29.60
N LEU A 147 -12.87 0.19 30.47
CA LEU A 147 -11.50 -0.12 30.06
C LEU A 147 -11.40 -1.44 29.29
N ASP A 148 -12.12 -2.48 29.72
CA ASP A 148 -12.21 -3.77 29.03
C ASP A 148 -12.95 -3.62 27.69
N ALA A 149 -14.03 -2.83 27.63
CA ALA A 149 -14.73 -2.53 26.38
C ALA A 149 -13.85 -1.75 25.39
N LEU A 150 -13.09 -0.78 25.88
CA LEU A 150 -12.11 -0.04 25.07
C LEU A 150 -11.01 -0.97 24.56
N ASN A 151 -10.50 -1.89 25.39
CA ASN A 151 -9.53 -2.89 24.98
C ASN A 151 -10.07 -3.76 23.82
N GLN A 152 -11.32 -4.20 23.89
CA GLN A 152 -11.97 -4.96 22.82
C GLN A 152 -12.14 -4.13 21.54
N LEU A 153 -12.56 -2.87 21.67
CA LEU A 153 -12.71 -1.94 20.55
C LEU A 153 -11.37 -1.72 19.83
N ILE A 154 -10.29 -1.43 20.57
CA ILE A 154 -8.96 -1.23 20.01
C ILE A 154 -8.47 -2.51 19.31
N THR A 155 -8.64 -3.67 19.95
CA THR A 155 -8.25 -4.98 19.37
C THR A 155 -8.99 -5.26 18.06
N SER A 156 -10.30 -4.98 18.02
CA SER A 156 -11.12 -5.12 16.81
C SER A 156 -10.62 -4.19 15.69
N ASN A 157 -10.33 -2.92 16.01
CA ASN A 157 -9.80 -1.96 15.04
C ASN A 157 -8.42 -2.35 14.52
N ILE A 158 -7.54 -2.91 15.35
CA ILE A 158 -6.24 -3.44 14.91
C ILE A 158 -6.45 -4.58 13.89
N GLN A 159 -7.37 -5.50 14.17
CA GLN A 159 -7.68 -6.60 13.27
C GLN A 159 -8.23 -6.09 11.92
N THR A 160 -9.20 -5.18 11.95
CA THR A 160 -9.75 -4.55 10.74
C THR A 160 -8.69 -3.77 9.97
N SER A 161 -7.84 -3.02 10.66
CA SER A 161 -6.72 -2.28 10.05
C SER A 161 -5.73 -3.22 9.37
N SER A 162 -5.43 -4.38 9.97
CA SER A 162 -4.55 -5.39 9.38
C SER A 162 -5.12 -5.94 8.07
N SER A 163 -6.40 -6.29 8.04
CA SER A 163 -7.08 -6.73 6.81
C SER A 163 -7.12 -5.62 5.75
N SER A 164 -7.35 -4.37 6.15
CA SER A 164 -7.30 -3.20 5.25
C SER A 164 -5.92 -3.02 4.63
N MET A 165 -4.85 -3.11 5.43
CA MET A 165 -3.46 -3.04 4.94
C MET A 165 -3.14 -4.13 3.93
N GLN A 166 -3.56 -5.37 4.17
CA GLN A 166 -3.34 -6.47 3.23
C GLN A 166 -4.02 -6.17 1.88
N ASN A 167 -5.26 -5.66 1.91
CA ASN A 167 -5.99 -5.28 0.70
C ASN A 167 -5.31 -4.11 -0.04
N VAL A 168 -4.93 -3.04 0.67
CA VAL A 168 -4.20 -1.90 0.08
C VAL A 168 -2.88 -2.38 -0.53
N ASN A 169 -2.15 -3.26 0.15
CA ASN A 169 -0.89 -3.80 -0.37
C ASN A 169 -1.10 -4.62 -1.67
N LEU A 170 -2.14 -5.46 -1.73
CA LEU A 170 -2.48 -6.21 -2.96
C LEU A 170 -2.86 -5.28 -4.12
N LYS A 171 -3.68 -4.25 -3.84
CA LYS A 171 -4.04 -3.22 -4.83
C LYS A 171 -2.82 -2.43 -5.29
N MET A 172 -1.92 -2.07 -4.38
CA MET A 172 -0.67 -1.38 -4.68
C MET A 172 0.22 -2.23 -5.59
N GLN A 173 0.44 -3.51 -5.27
CA GLN A 173 1.24 -4.42 -6.10
C GLN A 173 0.64 -4.57 -7.51
N THR A 174 -0.69 -4.67 -7.60
CA THR A 174 -1.40 -4.76 -8.88
C THR A 174 -1.24 -3.47 -9.70
N ALA A 175 -1.47 -2.31 -9.08
CA ALA A 175 -1.33 -1.02 -9.73
C ALA A 175 0.12 -0.75 -10.17
N MET A 176 1.11 -1.11 -9.33
CA MET A 176 2.53 -1.01 -9.67
C MET A 176 2.89 -1.91 -10.86
N LYS A 177 2.39 -3.14 -10.91
CA LYS A 177 2.59 -4.03 -12.06
C LYS A 177 2.01 -3.42 -13.33
N GLN A 178 0.76 -2.95 -13.29
CA GLN A 178 0.10 -2.32 -14.44
C GLN A 178 0.83 -1.05 -14.90
N TRP A 179 1.30 -0.23 -13.97
CA TRP A 179 2.09 0.96 -14.27
C TRP A 179 3.43 0.60 -14.93
N ASN A 180 4.16 -0.38 -14.38
CA ASN A 180 5.41 -0.86 -14.97
C ASN A 180 5.22 -1.39 -16.40
N ASP A 181 4.15 -2.15 -16.65
CA ASP A 181 3.84 -2.68 -17.97
C ASP A 181 3.47 -1.55 -18.95
N ALA A 182 2.72 -0.55 -18.50
CA ALA A 182 2.38 0.63 -19.30
C ALA A 182 3.64 1.45 -19.66
N VAL A 183 4.53 1.68 -18.70
CA VAL A 183 5.80 2.40 -18.92
C VAL A 183 6.70 1.63 -19.90
N LYS A 184 6.82 0.30 -19.77
CA LYS A 184 7.55 -0.53 -20.74
C LYS A 184 6.98 -0.38 -22.15
N PHE A 185 5.66 -0.44 -22.29
CA PHE A 185 5.01 -0.30 -23.59
C PHE A 185 5.25 1.09 -24.22
N VAL A 186 5.15 2.16 -23.43
CA VAL A 186 5.47 3.53 -23.88
C VAL A 186 6.94 3.64 -24.31
N ASN A 187 7.87 3.03 -23.57
CA ASN A 187 9.29 2.98 -23.92
C ASN A 187 9.54 2.26 -25.25
N GLU A 188 8.90 1.11 -25.49
CA GLU A 188 9.01 0.40 -26.76
C GLU A 188 8.43 1.22 -27.93
N LEU A 189 7.28 1.88 -27.74
CA LEU A 189 6.73 2.80 -28.76
C LEU A 189 7.68 3.96 -29.05
N MET A 190 8.33 4.53 -28.04
CA MET A 190 9.34 5.59 -28.23
C MET A 190 10.56 5.11 -29.01
N LYS A 191 11.03 3.89 -28.75
CA LYS A 191 12.13 3.27 -29.52
C LYS A 191 11.72 3.09 -30.99
N THR A 192 10.56 2.49 -31.25
CA THR A 192 10.04 2.31 -32.62
C THR A 192 9.91 3.64 -33.35
N ARG A 193 9.38 4.67 -32.68
CA ARG A 193 9.30 6.03 -33.23
C ARG A 193 10.67 6.59 -33.60
N LYS A 194 11.67 6.41 -32.73
CA LYS A 194 13.04 6.87 -32.96
C LYS A 194 13.66 6.16 -34.16
N SER A 195 13.54 4.83 -34.24
CA SER A 195 14.05 4.05 -35.38
C SER A 195 13.41 4.45 -36.71
N ILE A 196 12.09 4.75 -36.72
CA ILE A 196 11.42 5.28 -37.92
C ILE A 196 11.98 6.64 -38.31
N ASN A 197 12.17 7.56 -37.36
CA ASN A 197 12.76 8.87 -37.67
C ASN A 197 14.18 8.74 -38.22
N GLU A 198 15.01 7.85 -37.66
CA GLU A 198 16.37 7.59 -38.13
C GLU A 198 16.38 7.00 -39.55
N SER A 199 15.43 6.13 -39.89
CA SER A 199 15.29 5.58 -41.25
C SER A 199 14.79 6.58 -42.31
N LEU A 200 14.25 7.73 -41.88
CA LEU A 200 13.70 8.76 -42.76
C LEU A 200 14.64 9.97 -42.93
N THR A 201 15.75 10.02 -42.18
CA THR A 201 16.84 10.98 -42.36
C THR A 201 17.95 10.33 -43.21
N PRO A 202 18.24 10.84 -44.42
CA PRO A 202 19.35 10.36 -45.25
C PRO A 202 20.73 10.69 -44.65
#